data_AF-A0A8A0RQQ1-F1
#
_entry.id   AF-A0A8A0RQQ1-F1
#
_cell.length_a   1.000
_cell.length_b   1.000
_cell.length_c   1.000
_cell.angle_alpha   90.00
_cell.angle_beta   90.00
_cell.angle_gamma   90.00
#
_symmetry.space_group_name_H-M   'P 1'
#
loop_
_entity.id
_entity.type
_entity.pdbx_description
1 polymer ?
#
loop_
_entity_poly.entity_id
_entity_poly.type
_entity_poly.pdbx_seq_one_letter_code
_entity_poly.pdbx_strand_id
1 'polypeptide(L)'
;MRGRGNKSPWILIILLVAGLIIGGLIGDLLKGYVPILDYTKSIGLNPTELNLGVISITFGFLVKMNLAALIGLVLAMIIFKGV
;
A
#
# COMPACT_ATOMS: atom_id res chain seq x y z
N MET A 1 27.70 18.07 -7.59
CA MET A 1 27.62 16.97 -6.60
C MET A 1 26.55 17.36 -5.58
N ARG A 2 25.33 16.79 -5.63
CA ARG A 2 24.22 17.21 -4.75
C ARG A 2 24.39 16.54 -3.39
N GLY A 3 24.59 17.36 -2.35
CA GLY A 3 24.74 16.94 -0.97
C GLY A 3 23.59 16.04 -0.55
N ARG A 4 23.93 14.79 -0.24
CA ARG A 4 23.05 13.83 0.41
C ARG A 4 22.99 14.22 1.88
N GLY A 5 22.36 15.35 2.18
CA GLY A 5 21.99 15.70 3.55
C GLY A 5 21.19 14.55 4.14
N ASN A 6 21.37 14.24 5.42
CA ASN A 6 20.68 13.20 6.17
C ASN A 6 19.15 13.23 5.92
N LYS A 7 18.67 12.63 4.84
CA LYS A 7 17.25 12.39 4.63
C LYS A 7 16.95 11.19 5.50
N SER A 8 16.36 11.45 6.67
CA SER A 8 15.98 10.40 7.59
C SER A 8 15.16 9.35 6.81
N PRO A 9 15.57 8.07 6.81
CA PRO A 9 14.80 6.99 6.19
C PRO A 9 13.38 6.91 6.76
N TRP A 10 13.14 7.54 7.91
CA TRP A 10 11.83 7.76 8.50
C TRP A 10 10.87 8.58 7.64
N ILE A 11 11.34 9.66 6.99
CA ILE A 11 10.51 10.51 6.12
C ILE A 11 10.02 9.71 4.91
N LEU A 12 10.87 8.81 4.41
CA LEU A 12 10.58 7.90 3.30
C LEU A 12 9.42 6.98 3.64
N ILE A 13 9.51 6.31 4.79
CA ILE A 13 8.50 5.37 5.25
C ILE A 13 7.16 6.10 5.42
N ILE A 14 7.16 7.27 6.06
CA ILE A 14 5.94 8.06 6.25
C ILE A 14 5.33 8.46 4.90
N LEU A 15 6.14 8.93 3.95
CA LEU A 15 5.66 9.34 2.63
C LEU A 15 5.11 8.15 1.83
N LEU A 16 5.76 6.98 1.91
CA LEU A 16 5.29 5.76 1.26
C LEU A 16 3.95 5.29 1.84
N VAL A 17 3.82 5.29 3.17
CA VAL A 17 2.56 4.93 3.85
C VAL A 17 1.46 5.93 3.51
N ALA A 18 1.76 7.23 3.56
CA ALA A 18 0.81 8.28 3.19
C ALA A 18 0.37 8.16 1.72
N GLY A 19 1.31 7.95 0.78
CA GLY A 19 1.02 7.77 -0.64
C GLY A 19 0.19 6.51 -0.92
N LEU A 20 0.44 5.42 -0.19
CA LEU A 20 -0.35 4.20 -0.27
C LEU A 20 -1.79 4.42 0.21
N ILE A 21 -1.97 5.09 1.36
CA ILE A 21 -3.30 5.39 1.93
C ILE A 21 -4.06 6.33 0.99
N ILE A 22 -3.45 7.44 0.58
CA ILE A 22 -4.09 8.44 -0.30
C ILE A 22 -4.41 7.83 -1.66
N GLY A 23 -3.47 7.09 -2.27
CA GLY A 23 -3.70 6.40 -3.54
C GLY A 23 -4.79 5.33 -3.42
N GLY A 24 -4.83 4.60 -2.30
CA GLY A 24 -5.88 3.62 -2.00
C GLY A 24 -7.27 4.25 -1.93
N LEU A 25 -7.41 5.33 -1.15
CA LEU A 25 -8.67 6.08 -0.99
C LEU A 25 -9.15 6.66 -2.31
N ILE A 26 -8.26 7.30 -3.08
CA ILE A 26 -8.59 7.84 -4.41
C ILE A 26 -9.02 6.69 -5.34
N GLY A 27 -8.32 5.56 -5.31
CA GLY A 27 -8.70 4.38 -6.07
C GLY A 27 -10.10 3.90 -5.76
N ASP A 28 -10.43 3.77 -4.48
CA ASP A 28 -11.74 3.31 -4.04
C ASP A 28 -12.87 4.28 -4.43
N LEU A 29 -12.62 5.59 -4.39
CA LEU A 29 -13.56 6.60 -4.87
C LEU A 29 -13.74 6.57 -6.40
N LEU A 30 -12.67 6.29 -7.14
CA LEU A 30 -12.69 6.26 -8.61
C LEU A 30 -13.12 4.90 -9.18
N LYS A 31 -13.27 3.85 -8.37
CA LYS A 31 -13.79 2.52 -8.80
C LYS A 31 -15.11 2.63 -9.54
N GLY A 32 -15.98 3.58 -9.15
CA GLY A 32 -17.27 3.81 -9.81
C GLY A 32 -17.18 4.46 -11.20
N TYR A 33 -16.07 5.12 -11.53
CA TYR A 33 -15.91 5.87 -12.78
C TYR A 33 -14.94 5.21 -13.76
N VAL A 34 -13.93 4.50 -13.26
CA VAL A 34 -12.90 3.85 -14.09
C VAL A 34 -12.72 2.41 -13.60
N PRO A 35 -13.34 1.41 -14.26
CA PRO A 35 -13.29 0.01 -13.83
C PRO A 35 -11.88 -0.59 -13.91
N ILE A 36 -10.95 0.05 -14.64
CA ILE A 36 -9.53 -0.32 -14.65
C ILE A 36 -8.86 -0.11 -13.28
N LEU A 37 -9.34 0.83 -12.44
CA LEU A 37 -8.81 1.03 -11.09
C LEU A 37 -9.27 -0.06 -10.10
N ASP A 38 -10.26 -0.87 -10.49
CA ASP A 38 -10.75 -2.00 -9.69
C ASP A 38 -9.95 -3.29 -9.88
N TYR A 39 -8.87 -3.25 -10.67
CA TYR A 39 -7.84 -4.31 -10.65
C TYR A 39 -7.17 -4.34 -9.28
N THR A 40 -7.86 -4.98 -8.33
CA THR A 40 -7.39 -5.23 -6.98
C THR A 40 -6.73 -6.60 -6.99
N LYS A 41 -5.41 -6.62 -6.90
CA LYS A 41 -4.65 -7.87 -6.71
C LYS A 41 -4.43 -8.03 -5.22
N SER A 42 -5.02 -9.06 -4.63
CA SER A 42 -4.67 -9.50 -3.29
C SER A 42 -3.31 -10.19 -3.35
N ILE A 43 -2.28 -9.51 -2.82
CA ILE A 43 -0.92 -10.02 -2.70
C ILE A 43 -0.71 -10.33 -1.21
N GLY A 44 -0.45 -11.59 -0.88
CA GLY A 44 -0.26 -11.97 0.51
C GLY A 44 -0.28 -13.46 0.77
N LEU A 45 -0.06 -13.81 2.04
CA LEU A 45 -0.31 -15.15 2.56
C LEU A 45 -1.81 -15.29 2.80
N ASN A 46 -2.43 -16.24 2.11
CA ASN A 46 -3.84 -16.57 2.34
C ASN A 46 -4.03 -16.90 3.83
N PRO A 47 -5.06 -16.33 4.48
CA PRO A 47 -5.32 -16.59 5.88
C PRO A 47 -5.53 -18.09 6.09
N THR A 48 -4.58 -18.70 6.80
CA THR A 48 -4.66 -20.08 7.25
C THR A 48 -5.28 -20.06 8.63
N GLU A 49 -6.52 -20.52 8.69
CA GLU A 49 -7.25 -20.63 9.94
C GLU A 49 -6.99 -22.01 10.56
N LEU A 50 -6.41 -22.02 11.76
CA LEU A 50 -6.26 -23.22 12.57
C LEU A 50 -7.35 -23.21 13.64
N ASN A 51 -8.37 -24.04 13.44
CA ASN A 51 -9.49 -24.20 14.37
C ASN A 51 -9.28 -25.47 15.22
N LEU A 52 -9.13 -25.29 16.53
CA LEU A 52 -8.93 -26.37 17.51
C LEU A 52 -10.22 -26.67 18.31
N GLY A 53 -11.37 -26.14 17.89
CA GLY A 53 -12.69 -26.38 18.51
C GLY A 53 -13.02 -25.50 19.73
N VAL A 54 -12.01 -25.08 20.51
CA VAL A 54 -12.18 -24.15 21.67
C VAL A 54 -11.48 -22.81 21.43
N ILE A 55 -10.41 -22.83 20.64
CA ILE A 55 -9.60 -21.65 20.31
C ILE A 55 -9.38 -21.66 18.79
N SER A 56 -9.57 -20.50 18.16
CA SER A 56 -9.33 -20.28 16.73
C SER A 56 -8.16 -19.32 16.57
N ILE A 57 -7.16 -19.70 15.76
CA ILE A 57 -6.01 -18.84 15.46
C ILE A 57 -5.92 -18.66 13.95
N THR A 58 -6.05 -17.42 13.49
CA THR A 58 -5.96 -17.06 12.07
C THR A 58 -4.58 -16.48 11.77
N PHE A 59 -3.77 -17.23 11.02
CA PHE A 59 -2.48 -16.74 10.51
C PHE A 59 -2.66 -16.26 9.07
N GLY A 60 -2.69 -14.95 8.85
CA GLY A 60 -2.84 -14.39 7.51
C GLY A 60 -2.24 -13.00 7.41
N PHE A 61 -1.62 -12.72 6.27
CA PHE A 61 -1.18 -11.39 5.89
C PHE A 61 -1.61 -11.14 4.46
N LEU A 62 -2.75 -10.49 4.28
CA LEU A 62 -3.35 -10.28 2.97
C LEU A 62 -3.39 -8.78 2.69
N VAL A 63 -2.55 -8.33 1.76
CA VAL A 63 -2.53 -6.94 1.31
C VAL A 63 -3.37 -6.84 0.05
N LYS A 64 -4.55 -6.22 0.19
CA LYS A 64 -5.39 -5.87 -0.96
C LYS A 64 -4.85 -4.55 -1.52
N MET A 65 -4.13 -4.62 -2.64
CA MET A 65 -3.60 -3.42 -3.30
C MET A 65 -4.40 -3.14 -4.57
N ASN A 66 -5.00 -1.95 -4.65
CA ASN A 66 -5.61 -1.46 -5.88
C ASN A 66 -4.53 -0.79 -6.77
N LEU A 67 -4.77 -0.71 -8.08
CA LEU A 67 -3.82 -0.07 -9.00
C LEU A 67 -3.54 1.39 -8.63
N ALA A 68 -4.52 2.08 -8.04
CA ALA A 68 -4.40 3.47 -7.59
C ALA A 68 -3.40 3.65 -6.44
N ALA A 69 -3.37 2.75 -5.46
CA ALA A 69 -2.41 2.72 -4.36
C ALA A 69 -1.01 2.46 -4.89
N LEU A 70 -0.90 1.61 -5.91
CA LEU A 70 0.36 1.33 -6.60
C LEU A 70 0.89 2.59 -7.31
N ILE A 71 0.02 3.35 -7.98
CA ILE A 71 0.34 4.64 -8.58
C ILE A 71 0.73 5.66 -7.49
N GLY A 72 -0.04 5.76 -6.40
CA GLY A 72 0.24 6.64 -5.27
C GLY A 72 1.59 6.37 -4.62
N LEU A 73 1.98 5.09 -4.53
CA LEU A 73 3.29 4.67 -4.03
C LEU A 73 4.43 5.07 -4.99
N VAL A 74 4.24 4.90 -6.31
CA VAL A 74 5.22 5.36 -7.31
C VAL A 74 5.39 6.88 -7.27
N LEU A 75 4.28 7.63 -7.14
CA LEU A 75 4.31 9.09 -7.00
C LEU A 75 5.04 9.52 -5.73
N ALA A 76 4.80 8.85 -4.60
CA ALA A 76 5.53 9.10 -3.35
C ALA A 76 7.06 8.91 -3.53
N MET A 77 7.49 7.85 -4.24
CA MET A 77 8.91 7.65 -4.53
C MET A 77 9.52 8.78 -5.39
N ILE A 78 8.76 9.27 -6.38
CA ILE A 78 9.21 10.39 -7.23
C ILE A 78 9.34 11.68 -6.41
N ILE A 79 8.34 11.98 -5.57
CA ILE A 79 8.34 13.17 -4.69
C ILE A 79 9.53 13.11 -3.73
N PHE A 80 9.77 11.98 -3.07
CA PHE A 80 10.92 11.85 -2.17
C PHE A 80 12.26 12.07 -2.89
N LYS A 81 12.39 11.64 -4.15
CA LYS A 81 13.62 11.91 -4.91
C LYS A 81 13.85 13.42 -5.11
N GLY A 82 12.76 14.20 -5.19
CA GLY A 82 12.78 15.65 -5.31
C GLY A 82 12.96 16.42 -3.98
N VAL A 83 12.48 15.87 -2.86
CA VAL A 83 12.59 16.41 -1.48
C VAL A 83 13.92 16.03 -0.88
#